data_AF-A0A0F7TUN6-F1
#
_entry.id   AF-A0A0F7TUN6-F1
#
_cell.length_a   1.000
_cell.length_b   1.000
_cell.length_c   1.000
_cell.angle_alpha   90.00
_cell.angle_beta   90.00
_cell.angle_gamma   90.00
#
_symmetry.space_group_name_H-M   'P 1'
#
loop_
_entity.id
_entity.type
_entity.pdbx_description
1 polymer ?
#
loop_
_entity_poly.entity_id
_entity_poly.type
_entity_poly.pdbx_seq_one_letter_code
_entity_poly.pdbx_strand_id
1 'polypeptide(L)'
;MGYFKFWESLVAGSHNNDLAIFVLTYTLAPHARYPLQLSQAVEALRYILTEAHRPPGQVIVGGDSAGGNLALGVLSHLTHGNPAIAKLEITEPLGGLALIAPWTSLDYQPRENLVCRGDILTPHVAGPWSRAYLGHSKRDYYTDPSTAPFTWFRDFPVKKVLILAGQNEIMLPDIKDFVANFKVCSYSTAMTI
;
A
#
# COMPACT_ATOMS: atom_id res chain seq x y z
N MET A 1 8.73 -17.76 7.42
CA MET A 1 8.39 -17.98 8.85
C MET A 1 8.35 -16.68 9.68
N GLY A 2 9.24 -15.71 9.45
CA GLY A 2 9.24 -14.44 10.22
C GLY A 2 7.98 -13.58 10.09
N TYR A 3 7.38 -13.52 8.89
CA TYR A 3 6.17 -12.73 8.62
C TYR A 3 4.97 -13.12 9.50
N PHE A 4 4.65 -14.42 9.59
CA PHE A 4 3.55 -14.87 10.45
C PHE A 4 3.85 -14.73 11.93
N LYS A 5 5.11 -14.91 12.35
CA LYS A 5 5.53 -14.64 13.73
C LYS A 5 5.35 -13.17 14.12
N PHE A 6 5.62 -12.25 13.20
CA PHE A 6 5.36 -10.82 13.42
C PHE A 6 3.87 -10.57 13.66
N TRP A 7 3.00 -11.10 12.80
CA TRP A 7 1.56 -10.95 12.96
C TRP A 7 1.00 -11.62 14.22
N GLU A 8 1.46 -12.83 14.54
CA GLU A 8 1.13 -13.50 15.80
C GLU A 8 1.54 -12.64 17.01
N SER A 9 2.74 -12.05 16.98
CA SER A 9 3.21 -11.18 18.06
C SER A 9 2.37 -9.90 18.18
N LEU A 10 1.90 -9.35 17.05
CA LEU A 10 1.04 -8.18 17.03
C LEU A 10 -0.34 -8.47 17.65
N VAL A 11 -0.93 -9.61 17.33
CA VAL A 11 -2.20 -10.06 17.93
C VAL A 11 -2.01 -10.34 19.41
N ALA A 12 -0.94 -11.03 19.81
CA ALA A 12 -0.66 -11.27 21.22
C ALA A 12 -0.42 -9.99 22.02
N GLY A 13 0.17 -8.97 21.38
CA GLY A 13 0.46 -7.67 21.97
C GLY A 13 -0.71 -6.67 21.95
N SER A 14 -1.87 -7.00 21.37
CA SER A 14 -3.01 -6.07 21.28
C SER A 14 -3.74 -5.84 22.62
N HIS A 15 -3.33 -6.53 23.69
CA HIS A 15 -3.70 -6.38 25.10
C HIS A 15 -5.07 -5.69 25.33
N ASN A 16 -6.15 -6.48 25.20
CA ASN A 16 -7.57 -6.11 25.34
C ASN A 16 -8.27 -5.51 24.11
N ASN A 17 -7.59 -5.35 22.98
CA ASN A 17 -8.25 -5.04 21.70
C ASN A 17 -8.47 -6.33 20.90
N ASP A 18 -9.71 -6.56 20.46
CA ASP A 18 -10.04 -7.63 19.51
C ASP A 18 -9.41 -7.29 18.15
N LEU A 19 -8.33 -8.00 17.79
CA LEU A 19 -7.58 -7.81 16.55
C LEU A 19 -7.59 -9.11 15.75
N ALA A 20 -8.16 -9.05 14.55
CA ALA A 20 -8.07 -10.09 13.55
C ALA A 20 -7.21 -9.61 12.38
N ILE A 21 -6.36 -10.50 11.85
CA ILE A 21 -5.52 -10.22 10.68
C ILE A 21 -6.06 -11.03 9.51
N PHE A 22 -6.51 -10.33 8.48
CA PHE A 22 -6.90 -10.93 7.20
C PHE A 22 -5.74 -10.81 6.21
N VAL A 23 -5.14 -11.95 5.83
CA VAL A 23 -4.03 -11.98 4.86
C VAL A 23 -4.55 -12.39 3.49
N LEU A 24 -4.50 -11.45 2.55
CA LEU A 24 -4.90 -11.71 1.17
C LEU A 24 -3.82 -12.48 0.40
N THR A 25 -4.20 -13.63 -0.15
CA THR A 25 -3.39 -14.44 -1.07
C THR A 25 -3.69 -14.07 -2.53
N TYR A 26 -3.33 -12.84 -2.92
CA TYR A 26 -3.54 -12.37 -4.30
C TYR A 26 -2.59 -13.07 -5.29
N THR A 27 -3.00 -13.14 -6.55
CA THR A 27 -2.25 -13.84 -7.61
C THR A 27 -0.97 -13.07 -7.96
N LEU A 28 0.17 -13.75 -7.93
CA LEU A 28 1.47 -13.10 -8.17
C LEU A 28 1.79 -12.95 -9.66
N ALA A 29 2.60 -11.92 -9.96
CA ALA A 29 3.24 -11.80 -11.26
C ALA A 29 4.28 -12.91 -11.47
N PRO A 30 4.51 -13.38 -12.70
CA PRO A 30 3.89 -12.91 -13.95
C PRO A 30 2.56 -13.61 -14.30
N HIS A 31 2.08 -14.55 -13.46
CA HIS A 31 0.84 -15.30 -13.72
C HIS A 31 -0.40 -14.42 -13.76
N ALA A 32 -0.39 -13.33 -12.97
CA ALA A 32 -1.34 -12.23 -13.05
C ALA A 32 -0.60 -10.89 -13.16
N ARG A 33 -1.25 -9.91 -13.77
CA ARG A 33 -0.69 -8.58 -14.04
C ARG A 33 -1.67 -7.49 -13.59
N TYR A 34 -1.15 -6.28 -13.40
CA TYR A 34 -1.96 -5.11 -13.10
C TYR A 34 -3.09 -4.95 -14.13
N PRO A 35 -4.37 -4.76 -13.71
CA PRO A 35 -4.81 -4.45 -12.34
C PRO A 35 -5.38 -5.63 -11.52
N LEU A 36 -5.10 -6.90 -11.85
CA LEU A 36 -5.75 -8.03 -11.17
C LEU A 36 -5.48 -8.07 -9.66
N GLN A 37 -4.24 -7.82 -9.23
CA GLN A 37 -3.89 -7.80 -7.80
C GLN A 37 -4.66 -6.70 -7.04
N LEU A 38 -4.81 -5.53 -7.65
CA LEU A 38 -5.62 -4.45 -7.09
C LEU A 38 -7.11 -4.86 -7.04
N SER A 39 -7.63 -5.50 -8.07
CA SER A 39 -9.00 -6.03 -8.07
C SER A 39 -9.20 -7.02 -6.94
N GLN A 40 -8.27 -7.95 -6.71
CA GLN A 40 -8.34 -8.91 -5.62
C GLN A 40 -8.26 -8.24 -4.25
N ALA A 41 -7.47 -7.17 -4.10
CA ALA A 41 -7.40 -6.38 -2.87
C ALA A 41 -8.71 -5.63 -2.58
N VAL A 42 -9.35 -5.06 -3.60
CA VAL A 42 -10.66 -4.42 -3.48
C VAL A 42 -11.74 -5.45 -3.11
N GLU A 43 -11.74 -6.63 -3.73
CA GLU A 43 -12.70 -7.68 -3.41
C GLU A 43 -12.49 -8.28 -2.01
N ALA A 44 -11.24 -8.36 -1.53
CA ALA A 44 -10.95 -8.74 -0.15
C ALA A 44 -11.53 -7.72 0.84
N LEU A 45 -11.38 -6.42 0.56
CA LEU A 45 -12.02 -5.39 1.38
C LEU A 45 -13.54 -5.48 1.30
N ARG A 46 -14.11 -5.71 0.10
CA ARG A 46 -15.56 -5.92 -0.06
C ARG A 46 -16.04 -7.06 0.83
N TYR A 47 -15.40 -8.22 0.79
CA TYR A 47 -15.72 -9.36 1.64
C TYR A 47 -15.70 -9.00 3.14
N ILE A 48 -14.68 -8.28 3.60
CA ILE A 48 -14.56 -7.85 5.00
C ILE A 48 -15.75 -6.97 5.41
N LEU A 49 -16.19 -6.08 4.53
CA LEU A 49 -17.27 -5.15 4.80
C LEU A 49 -18.67 -5.78 4.67
N THR A 50 -18.88 -6.64 3.67
CA THR A 50 -20.21 -7.17 3.34
C THR A 50 -20.49 -8.52 3.97
N GLU A 51 -19.55 -9.47 3.92
CA GLU A 51 -19.75 -10.85 4.38
C GLU A 51 -19.28 -11.03 5.83
N ALA A 52 -18.14 -10.44 6.19
CA ALA A 52 -17.64 -10.46 7.56
C ALA A 52 -18.24 -9.36 8.44
N HIS A 53 -19.10 -8.50 7.86
CA HIS A 53 -19.85 -7.43 8.51
C HIS A 53 -18.99 -6.52 9.42
N ARG A 54 -17.74 -6.24 9.03
CA ARG A 54 -16.88 -5.32 9.78
C ARG A 54 -17.15 -3.88 9.34
N PRO A 55 -17.43 -2.96 10.27
CA PRO A 55 -17.66 -1.56 9.91
C PRO A 55 -16.35 -0.93 9.38
N PRO A 56 -16.39 -0.11 8.32
CA PRO A 56 -15.18 0.47 7.72
C PRO A 56 -14.29 1.19 8.74
N GLY A 57 -14.90 1.89 9.70
CA GLY A 57 -14.18 2.61 10.75
C GLY A 57 -13.33 1.75 11.70
N GLN A 58 -13.51 0.42 11.68
CA GLN A 58 -12.71 -0.56 12.43
C GLN A 58 -11.74 -1.35 11.54
N VAL A 59 -11.75 -1.11 10.23
CA VAL A 59 -10.87 -1.79 9.28
C VAL A 59 -9.61 -0.95 9.04
N ILE A 60 -8.46 -1.58 9.22
CA ILE A 60 -7.15 -1.03 8.83
C ILE A 60 -6.69 -1.79 7.59
N VAL A 61 -6.38 -1.07 6.52
CA VAL A 61 -5.75 -1.64 5.32
C VAL A 61 -4.26 -1.36 5.40
N GLY A 62 -3.43 -2.31 5.00
CA GLY A 62 -1.99 -2.12 5.06
C GLY A 62 -1.22 -3.16 4.28
N GLY A 63 0.08 -2.91 4.16
CA GLY A 63 0.99 -3.80 3.48
C GLY A 63 2.42 -3.28 3.47
N ASP A 64 3.34 -4.18 3.19
CA ASP A 64 4.76 -3.92 3.04
C ASP A 64 5.17 -3.85 1.57
N SER A 65 6.10 -2.96 1.20
CA SER A 65 6.65 -2.88 -0.16
C SER A 65 5.56 -2.84 -1.25
N ALA A 66 5.47 -3.86 -2.11
CA ALA A 66 4.42 -4.00 -3.12
C ALA A 66 3.01 -4.11 -2.52
N GLY A 67 2.85 -4.69 -1.34
CA GLY A 67 1.59 -4.67 -0.58
C GLY A 67 1.21 -3.26 -0.11
N GLY A 68 2.20 -2.43 0.22
CA GLY A 68 1.98 -1.01 0.53
C GLY A 68 1.51 -0.22 -0.70
N ASN A 69 2.05 -0.53 -1.89
CA ASN A 69 1.55 -0.03 -3.16
C ASN A 69 0.08 -0.42 -3.38
N LEU A 70 -0.25 -1.70 -3.21
CA LEU A 70 -1.64 -2.19 -3.32
C LEU A 70 -2.58 -1.52 -2.32
N ALA A 71 -2.17 -1.31 -1.07
CA ALA A 71 -2.97 -0.63 -0.06
C ALA A 71 -3.30 0.83 -0.46
N LEU A 72 -2.33 1.56 -1.02
CA LEU A 72 -2.56 2.89 -1.61
C LEU A 72 -3.47 2.83 -2.85
N GLY A 73 -3.32 1.79 -3.67
CA GLY A 73 -4.20 1.53 -4.81
C GLY A 73 -5.65 1.28 -4.38
N VAL A 74 -5.89 0.59 -3.27
CA VAL A 74 -7.24 0.38 -2.70
C VAL A 74 -7.86 1.72 -2.31
N LEU A 75 -7.14 2.57 -1.57
CA LEU A 75 -7.65 3.92 -1.24
C LEU A 75 -7.91 4.76 -2.48
N SER A 76 -7.01 4.69 -3.47
CA SER A 76 -7.20 5.35 -4.76
C SER A 76 -8.47 4.86 -5.46
N HIS A 77 -8.77 3.56 -5.39
CA HIS A 77 -9.97 2.98 -6.00
C HIS A 77 -11.24 3.43 -5.27
N LEU A 78 -11.22 3.49 -3.93
CA LEU A 78 -12.35 3.98 -3.14
C LEU A 78 -12.69 5.44 -3.45
N THR A 79 -11.68 6.28 -3.75
CA THR A 79 -11.87 7.70 -4.06
C THR A 79 -12.21 7.94 -5.53
N HIS A 80 -11.43 7.37 -6.46
CA HIS A 80 -11.45 7.76 -7.88
C HIS A 80 -12.09 6.71 -8.79
N GLY A 81 -12.19 5.46 -8.34
CA GLY A 81 -12.65 4.33 -9.15
C GLY A 81 -11.62 3.92 -10.22
N ASN A 82 -11.37 2.62 -10.33
CA ASN A 82 -10.61 2.05 -11.44
C ASN A 82 -11.62 1.44 -12.44
N PRO A 83 -11.61 1.81 -13.73
CA PRO A 83 -12.60 1.33 -14.70
C PRO A 83 -12.65 -0.19 -14.87
N ALA A 84 -11.56 -0.90 -14.55
CA ALA A 84 -11.48 -2.35 -14.65
C ALA A 84 -11.97 -3.09 -13.40
N ILE A 85 -12.36 -2.38 -12.33
CA ILE A 85 -12.69 -2.95 -11.03
C ILE A 85 -14.08 -2.46 -10.61
N ALA A 86 -14.92 -3.37 -10.13
CA ALA A 86 -16.24 -3.02 -9.64
C ALA A 86 -16.15 -2.04 -8.46
N LYS A 87 -16.92 -0.94 -8.52
CA LYS A 87 -16.91 0.10 -7.48
C LYS A 87 -17.17 -0.52 -6.10
N LEU A 88 -16.45 -0.05 -5.10
CA LEU A 88 -16.70 -0.34 -3.70
C LEU A 88 -17.02 0.97 -2.98
N GLU A 89 -18.24 1.09 -2.48
CA GLU A 89 -18.68 2.23 -1.68
C GLU A 89 -18.56 1.90 -0.20
N ILE A 90 -18.11 2.86 0.59
CA ILE A 90 -18.02 2.75 2.05
C ILE A 90 -18.77 3.89 2.70
N THR A 91 -19.42 3.59 3.82
CA THR A 91 -20.32 4.52 4.53
C THR A 91 -19.58 5.46 5.47
N GLU A 92 -18.34 5.14 5.83
CA GLU A 92 -17.46 5.97 6.64
C GLU A 92 -15.99 5.71 6.27
N PRO A 93 -15.05 6.61 6.62
CA PRO A 93 -13.62 6.39 6.41
C PRO A 93 -13.08 5.15 7.14
N LEU A 94 -12.12 4.47 6.51
CA LEU A 94 -11.39 3.35 7.10
C LEU A 94 -10.67 3.77 8.38
N GLY A 95 -10.58 2.84 9.34
CA GLY A 95 -9.93 3.06 10.64
C GLY A 95 -8.47 3.48 10.52
N GLY A 96 -7.76 2.97 9.51
CA GLY A 96 -6.40 3.43 9.22
C GLY A 96 -5.76 2.82 7.97
N LEU A 97 -4.60 3.39 7.61
CA LEU A 97 -3.66 2.88 6.61
C LEU A 97 -2.31 2.63 7.29
N ALA A 98 -1.76 1.43 7.16
CA ALA A 98 -0.45 1.08 7.70
C ALA A 98 0.48 0.59 6.58
N LEU A 99 1.52 1.37 6.29
CA LEU A 99 2.48 1.12 5.22
C LEU A 99 3.87 0.84 5.79
N ILE A 100 4.50 -0.23 5.32
CA ILE A 100 5.88 -0.58 5.70
C ILE A 100 6.73 -0.57 4.43
N ALA A 101 7.67 0.36 4.34
CA ALA A 101 8.53 0.54 3.17
C ALA A 101 7.73 0.53 1.83
N PRO A 102 6.64 1.31 1.68
CA PRO A 102 5.75 1.18 0.54
C PRO A 102 6.48 1.45 -0.78
N TRP A 103 6.23 0.61 -1.79
CA TRP A 103 6.81 0.81 -3.11
C TRP A 103 6.01 1.85 -3.90
N THR A 104 6.36 3.13 -3.76
CA THR A 104 5.56 4.27 -4.28
C THR A 104 5.91 4.71 -5.70
N SER A 105 7.01 4.20 -6.27
CA SER A 105 7.42 4.41 -7.66
C SER A 105 7.99 3.11 -8.25
N LEU A 106 7.36 2.58 -9.30
CA LEU A 106 7.82 1.41 -10.05
C LEU A 106 9.00 1.70 -10.98
N ASP A 107 9.38 2.96 -11.11
CA ASP A 107 10.56 3.39 -11.84
C ASP A 107 11.63 3.82 -10.87
N TYR A 108 12.73 3.07 -10.90
CA TYR A 108 13.89 3.36 -10.08
C TYR A 108 14.72 4.46 -10.77
N GLN A 109 14.80 5.61 -10.11
CA GLN A 109 15.67 6.69 -10.52
C GLN A 109 16.82 6.81 -9.51
N PRO A 110 18.07 6.51 -9.91
CA PRO A 110 19.20 6.59 -8.99
C PRO A 110 19.32 8.02 -8.44
N ARG A 111 19.35 8.14 -7.11
CA ARG A 111 19.62 9.39 -6.41
C ARG A 111 21.09 9.43 -5.99
N GLU A 112 21.72 10.60 -6.07
CA GLU A 112 23.11 10.78 -5.65
C GLU A 112 23.30 10.38 -4.17
N ASN A 113 24.42 9.74 -3.85
CA ASN A 113 24.81 9.31 -2.49
C ASN A 113 23.94 8.26 -1.81
N LEU A 114 23.07 7.55 -2.55
CA LEU A 114 22.31 6.44 -2.00
C LEU A 114 23.21 5.20 -1.82
N VAL A 115 23.47 4.83 -0.56
CA VAL A 115 24.25 3.63 -0.23
C VAL A 115 23.30 2.46 -0.03
N CYS A 116 23.08 1.63 -1.05
CA CYS A 116 22.21 0.45 -1.00
C CYS A 116 22.75 -0.71 -0.12
N ARG A 117 23.76 -0.47 0.72
CA ARG A 117 24.48 -1.55 1.41
C ARG A 117 23.60 -2.15 2.50
N GLY A 118 22.97 -3.28 2.17
CA GLY A 118 22.13 -4.06 3.08
C GLY A 118 20.65 -4.08 2.71
N ASP A 119 20.22 -3.41 1.64
CA ASP A 119 18.84 -3.52 1.16
C ASP A 119 18.63 -4.85 0.42
N ILE A 120 17.48 -5.48 0.68
CA ILE A 120 16.99 -6.64 -0.06
C ILE A 120 16.57 -6.25 -1.48
N LEU A 121 16.09 -5.01 -1.67
CA LEU A 121 15.71 -4.48 -2.96
C LEU A 121 16.91 -3.77 -3.60
N THR A 122 17.22 -4.18 -4.83
CA THR A 122 18.20 -3.49 -5.67
C THR A 122 17.55 -3.10 -7.00
N PRO A 123 18.11 -2.17 -7.77
CA PRO A 123 17.59 -1.84 -9.09
C PRO A 123 17.49 -3.07 -10.02
N HIS A 124 18.40 -4.04 -9.85
CA HIS A 124 18.42 -5.29 -10.61
C HIS A 124 17.26 -6.24 -10.24
N VAL A 125 16.67 -6.08 -9.05
CA VAL A 125 15.50 -6.85 -8.59
C VAL A 125 14.21 -6.09 -8.88
N ALA A 126 14.16 -4.80 -8.54
CA ALA A 126 12.98 -3.95 -8.70
C ALA A 126 12.53 -3.84 -10.17
N GLY A 127 13.48 -3.69 -11.10
CA GLY A 127 13.17 -3.56 -12.53
C GLY A 127 12.41 -4.76 -13.11
N PRO A 128 12.92 -6.00 -13.00
CA PRO A 128 12.20 -7.19 -13.42
C PRO A 128 10.83 -7.37 -12.76
N TRP A 129 10.69 -7.10 -11.45
CA TRP A 129 9.42 -7.20 -10.74
C TRP A 129 8.38 -6.19 -11.26
N SER A 130 8.79 -4.93 -11.42
CA SER A 130 7.97 -3.87 -12.00
C SER A 130 7.46 -4.26 -13.40
N ARG A 131 8.35 -4.75 -14.27
CA ARG A 131 7.96 -5.23 -15.62
C ARG A 131 7.04 -6.43 -15.59
N ALA A 132 7.28 -7.39 -14.71
CA ALA A 132 6.42 -8.57 -14.58
C ALA A 132 5.03 -8.21 -14.07
N TYR A 133 4.94 -7.27 -13.13
CA TYR A 133 3.69 -6.75 -12.58
C TYR A 133 2.88 -5.95 -13.62
N LEU A 134 3.51 -5.00 -14.30
CA LEU A 134 2.85 -4.15 -15.29
C LEU A 134 2.50 -4.90 -16.58
N GLY A 135 3.36 -5.81 -17.04
CA GLY A 135 3.22 -6.46 -18.35
C GLY A 135 3.18 -5.43 -19.48
N HIS A 136 2.00 -5.23 -20.08
CA HIS A 136 1.75 -4.25 -21.14
C HIS A 136 0.93 -3.04 -20.68
N SER A 137 0.53 -3.01 -19.41
CA SER A 137 -0.23 -1.91 -18.84
C SER A 137 0.64 -0.67 -18.71
N LYS A 138 0.02 0.50 -18.87
CA LYS A 138 0.68 1.78 -18.62
C LYS A 138 0.75 2.03 -17.12
N ARG A 139 1.82 2.72 -16.70
CA ARG A 139 1.93 3.29 -15.36
C ARG A 139 0.89 4.39 -15.18
N ASP A 140 0.32 4.47 -13.99
CA ASP A 140 -0.66 5.47 -13.59
C ASP A 140 -0.52 5.77 -12.09
N TYR A 141 -1.45 6.54 -11.51
CA TYR A 141 -1.39 6.93 -10.09
C TYR A 141 -1.72 5.78 -9.12
N TYR A 142 -2.28 4.67 -9.60
CA TYR A 142 -2.45 3.46 -8.79
C TYR A 142 -1.13 2.70 -8.66
N THR A 143 -0.34 2.65 -9.74
CA THR A 143 0.96 1.95 -9.74
C THR A 143 2.09 2.82 -9.21
N ASP A 144 2.04 4.14 -9.44
CA ASP A 144 3.11 5.08 -9.11
C ASP A 144 2.59 6.28 -8.30
N PRO A 145 2.16 6.08 -7.03
CA PRO A 145 1.70 7.17 -6.17
C PRO A 145 2.67 8.36 -6.06
N SER A 146 3.99 8.14 -6.10
CA SER A 146 4.97 9.24 -6.07
C SER A 146 4.83 10.23 -7.24
N THR A 147 4.18 9.84 -8.33
CA THR A 147 3.94 10.70 -9.51
C THR A 147 2.60 11.42 -9.47
N ALA A 148 1.71 11.06 -8.55
CA ALA A 148 0.38 11.65 -8.44
C ALA A 148 0.45 13.05 -7.82
N PRO A 149 -0.39 14.01 -8.25
CA PRO A 149 -0.48 15.31 -7.59
C PRO A 149 -1.06 15.15 -6.18
N PHE A 150 -0.72 16.05 -5.24
CA PHE A 150 -1.27 15.99 -3.88
C PHE A 150 -2.81 15.93 -3.86
N THR A 151 -3.48 16.58 -4.82
CA THR A 151 -4.94 16.56 -4.97
C THR A 151 -5.50 15.15 -5.15
N TRP A 152 -4.74 14.21 -5.70
CA TRP A 152 -5.14 12.81 -5.80
C TRP A 152 -5.40 12.18 -4.44
N PHE A 153 -4.65 12.58 -3.42
CA PHE A 153 -4.74 12.04 -2.08
C PHE A 153 -5.72 12.77 -1.19
N ARG A 154 -6.34 13.88 -1.62
CA ARG A 154 -7.11 14.77 -0.74
C ARG A 154 -8.31 14.09 -0.10
N ASP A 155 -8.98 13.23 -0.85
CA ASP A 155 -10.27 12.63 -0.47
C ASP A 155 -10.13 11.13 -0.19
N PHE A 156 -8.95 10.69 0.25
CA PHE A 156 -8.76 9.30 0.67
C PHE A 156 -9.58 9.04 1.95
N PRO A 157 -10.47 8.05 1.94
CA PRO A 157 -11.38 7.82 3.06
C PRO A 157 -10.67 7.03 4.17
N VAL A 158 -9.75 7.67 4.89
CA VAL A 158 -8.97 7.05 5.98
C VAL A 158 -8.77 8.00 7.16
N LYS A 159 -8.89 7.48 8.39
CA LYS A 159 -8.80 8.28 9.62
C LYS A 159 -7.35 8.53 10.07
N LYS A 160 -6.49 7.52 9.99
CA LYS A 160 -5.10 7.57 10.48
C LYS A 160 -4.15 6.91 9.50
N VAL A 161 -2.94 7.44 9.38
CA VAL A 161 -1.93 6.90 8.47
C VAL A 161 -0.61 6.70 9.20
N LEU A 162 -0.06 5.49 9.11
CA LEU A 162 1.28 5.14 9.58
C LEU A 162 2.13 4.75 8.37
N ILE A 163 3.29 5.38 8.23
CA ILE A 163 4.28 5.06 7.18
C ILE A 163 5.62 4.79 7.85
N LEU A 164 6.09 3.56 7.73
CA LEU A 164 7.42 3.15 8.17
C LEU A 164 8.34 3.02 6.96
N ALA A 165 9.60 3.39 7.10
CA ALA A 165 10.63 3.17 6.09
C ALA A 165 11.94 2.80 6.77
N GLY A 166 12.78 2.00 6.12
CA GLY A 166 14.12 1.68 6.58
C GLY A 166 15.14 2.71 6.10
N GLN A 167 16.09 3.07 6.97
CA GLN A 167 17.13 4.05 6.66
C GLN A 167 18.04 3.68 5.48
N ASN A 168 18.22 2.37 5.22
CA ASN A 168 19.14 1.86 4.20
C ASN A 168 18.43 1.37 2.93
N GLU A 169 17.15 1.70 2.75
CA GLU A 169 16.36 1.23 1.60
C GLU A 169 16.53 2.12 0.36
N ILE A 170 16.57 1.51 -0.83
CA ILE A 170 16.63 2.22 -2.11
C ILE A 170 15.37 3.01 -2.41
N MET A 171 14.24 2.63 -1.79
CA MET A 171 12.95 3.29 -1.93
C MET A 171 12.81 4.52 -1.01
N LEU A 172 13.71 4.71 -0.05
CA LEU A 172 13.58 5.76 0.97
C LEU A 172 13.40 7.18 0.37
N PRO A 173 14.14 7.60 -0.68
CA PRO A 173 13.92 8.91 -1.29
C PRO A 173 12.50 9.05 -1.86
N ASP A 174 12.02 8.04 -2.59
CA ASP A 174 10.70 8.09 -3.22
C ASP A 174 9.57 8.05 -2.17
N ILE A 175 9.78 7.33 -1.06
CA ILE A 175 8.88 7.32 0.09
C ILE A 175 8.83 8.70 0.76
N LYS A 176 9.99 9.36 0.94
CA LYS A 176 10.05 10.72 1.52
C LYS A 176 9.32 11.73 0.64
N ASP A 177 9.57 11.69 -0.67
CA ASP A 177 8.91 12.57 -1.64
C ASP A 177 7.39 12.32 -1.65
N PHE A 178 6.97 11.06 -1.64
CA PHE A 178 5.56 10.67 -1.49
C PHE A 178 4.95 11.22 -0.20
N VAL A 179 5.60 11.02 0.96
CA VAL A 179 5.07 11.47 2.26
C VAL A 179 4.95 12.99 2.31
N ALA A 180 5.93 13.73 1.78
CA ALA A 180 5.87 15.18 1.71
C ALA A 180 4.65 15.66 0.92
N ASN A 181 4.39 15.04 -0.23
CA ASN A 181 3.23 15.31 -1.07
C ASN A 181 1.91 14.88 -0.40
N PHE A 182 1.88 13.70 0.24
CA PHE A 182 0.71 13.12 0.90
C PHE A 182 0.26 13.91 2.14
N LYS A 183 1.20 14.47 2.92
CA LYS A 183 0.89 15.25 4.13
C LYS A 183 0.18 16.58 3.87
N VAL A 184 0.25 17.10 2.64
CA VAL A 184 -0.47 18.34 2.25
C VAL A 184 -2.00 18.17 2.43
N CYS A 185 -2.51 16.94 2.41
CA CYS A 185 -3.93 16.62 2.47
C CYS A 185 -4.51 16.48 3.90
N SER A 186 -3.79 16.93 4.95
CA SER A 186 -4.30 17.04 6.32
C SER A 186 -4.70 15.74 7.04
N TYR A 187 -4.09 14.61 6.69
CA TYR A 187 -4.20 13.36 7.46
C TYR A 187 -3.42 13.43 8.77
N SER A 188 -3.89 12.73 9.81
CA SER A 188 -3.05 12.36 10.96
C SER A 188 -2.04 11.30 10.49
N THR A 189 -0.98 11.77 9.84
CA THR A 189 0.07 10.95 9.23
C THR A 189 1.32 10.96 10.10
N ALA A 190 1.64 9.82 10.69
CA ALA A 190 2.93 9.57 11.31
C ALA A 190 3.87 8.91 10.30
N MET A 191 5.11 9.41 10.21
CA MET A 191 6.18 8.75 9.46
C MET A 191 7.36 8.50 10.39
N THR A 192 7.91 7.29 10.35
CA THR A 192 9.09 6.88 11.13
C THR A 192 10.10 6.22 10.20
N ILE A 193 11.38 6.57 10.36
CA ILE A 193 12.54 6.00 9.64
C ILE A 193 13.38 5.21 10.65
#